data_AF-A0A074RKU1-F1
#
_entry.id   AF-A0A074RKU1-F1
#
_cell.length_a   1.000
_cell.length_b   1.000
_cell.length_c   1.000
_cell.angle_alpha   90.00
_cell.angle_beta   90.00
_cell.angle_gamma   90.00
#
_symmetry.space_group_name_H-M   'P 1'
#
loop_
_entity.id
_entity.type
_entity.pdbx_description
1 polymer ?
#
loop_
_entity_poly.entity_id
_entity_poly.type
_entity_poly.pdbx_seq_one_letter_code
_entity_poly.pdbx_strand_id
1 'polypeptide(L)'
;YARGSVSGVIYKDYVELSSLIIPDMEFGVALSTDKPSPIYDGVLGLGIRMPNNVQYMPTIMDTLVAQRAIQQNVFGLSFEPTTPQGPVIGELTFGVYDILMCPCRHWSFEQFIQYGNQLLQPLSIGALDSGATLIYISHQAFEVYSRSLQGSRVAGCELLEIPQTSLSKMKSLYFHINDVSYEFTREAQLWPQRLNHLVRGRADRHYSVINTIAGFASPGVSLPDVIFGYTFMKRFYTAYDRNDLMVGFAYTPSTYANVY
;
A
#
# COMPACT_ATOMS: atom_id res chain seq x y z
N TYR A 1 12.40 1.85 9.24
CA TYR A 1 11.09 1.33 8.79
C TYR A 1 10.91 -0.08 9.33
N ALA A 2 9.74 -0.71 9.18
CA ALA A 2 9.41 -1.93 9.91
C ALA A 2 10.39 -3.11 9.72
N ARG A 3 11.12 -3.17 8.60
CA ARG A 3 12.07 -4.25 8.27
C ARG A 3 13.52 -3.79 8.03
N GLY A 4 13.86 -2.55 8.38
CA GLY A 4 15.20 -2.01 8.17
C GLY A 4 15.39 -0.60 8.72
N SER A 5 16.58 -0.05 8.55
CA SER A 5 16.94 1.27 9.07
C SER A 5 17.81 2.02 8.08
N VAL A 6 17.79 3.35 8.17
CA VAL A 6 18.64 4.23 7.38
C VAL A 6 19.21 5.30 8.29
N SER A 7 20.46 5.68 8.05
CA SER A 7 21.11 6.80 8.73
C SER A 7 21.89 7.62 7.71
N GLY A 8 21.95 8.92 7.91
CA GLY A 8 22.54 9.82 6.94
C GLY A 8 22.60 11.26 7.42
N VAL A 9 22.74 12.17 6.48
CA VAL A 9 22.85 13.62 6.71
C VAL A 9 21.72 14.33 5.98
N ILE A 10 21.22 15.42 6.56
CA ILE A 10 20.24 16.29 5.90
C ILE A 10 20.98 17.26 4.98
N TYR A 11 20.54 17.31 3.73
CA TYR A 11 20.97 18.29 2.74
C TYR A 11 19.79 19.17 2.37
N LYS A 12 20.10 20.32 1.78
CA LYS A 12 19.14 21.24 1.22
C LYS A 12 19.54 21.49 -0.22
N ASP A 13 18.65 21.17 -1.14
CA ASP A 13 18.92 21.31 -2.58
C ASP A 13 17.63 21.52 -3.36
N TYR A 14 17.80 21.70 -4.66
CA TYR A 14 16.75 21.70 -5.65
C TYR A 14 16.17 20.29 -5.84
N VAL A 15 14.84 20.18 -5.79
CA VAL A 15 14.10 18.96 -6.14
C VAL A 15 13.12 19.28 -7.26
N GLU A 16 13.14 18.47 -8.32
CA GLU A 16 12.22 18.56 -9.45
C GLU A 16 11.36 17.30 -9.54
N LEU A 17 10.04 17.49 -9.57
CA LEU A 17 9.05 16.44 -9.82
C LEU A 17 8.27 16.80 -11.08
N SER A 18 8.72 16.30 -12.24
CA SER A 18 8.16 16.70 -13.54
C SER A 18 8.21 18.23 -13.67
N SER A 19 7.08 18.92 -13.83
CA SER A 19 7.01 20.38 -13.90
C SER A 19 7.04 21.11 -12.55
N LEU A 20 7.00 20.39 -11.43
CA LEU A 20 7.04 20.98 -10.09
C LEU A 20 8.48 21.16 -9.65
N ILE A 21 8.87 22.43 -9.53
CA ILE A 21 10.20 22.83 -9.09
C ILE A 21 10.14 23.29 -7.65
N ILE A 22 10.95 22.67 -6.80
CA ILE A 22 10.99 22.90 -5.36
C ILE A 22 12.42 23.34 -4.99
N PRO A 23 12.72 24.66 -5.05
CA PRO A 23 13.97 25.16 -4.52
C PRO A 23 14.03 24.89 -3.02
N ASP A 24 15.24 24.73 -2.50
CA ASP A 24 15.49 24.75 -1.06
C ASP A 24 14.78 23.62 -0.29
N MET A 25 14.56 22.45 -0.91
CA MET A 25 13.96 21.29 -0.27
C MET A 25 14.98 20.61 0.66
N GLU A 26 14.61 20.39 1.92
CA GLU A 26 15.42 19.60 2.85
C GLU A 26 15.11 18.10 2.69
N PHE A 27 16.14 17.28 2.47
CA PHE A 27 15.99 15.84 2.36
C PHE A 27 17.21 15.10 2.95
N GLY A 28 16.98 13.85 3.34
CA GLY A 28 18.05 12.99 3.86
C GLY A 28 18.82 12.29 2.75
N VAL A 29 20.14 12.36 2.81
CA VAL A 29 21.04 11.53 1.98
C VAL A 29 21.57 10.40 2.85
N ALA A 30 21.22 9.16 2.48
CA ALA A 30 21.61 7.97 3.22
C ALA A 30 23.12 7.72 3.10
N LEU A 31 23.79 7.56 4.25
CA LEU A 31 25.18 7.10 4.33
C LEU A 31 25.27 5.60 4.67
N SER A 32 24.22 5.06 5.27
CA SER A 32 24.08 3.63 5.56
C SER A 32 22.61 3.25 5.48
N THR A 33 22.35 2.12 4.83
CA THR A 33 21.00 1.56 4.65
C THR A 33 21.05 0.06 4.93
N ASP A 34 20.21 -0.42 5.84
CA ASP A 34 19.96 -1.84 6.01
C ASP A 34 19.01 -2.33 4.90
N LYS A 35 19.40 -3.38 4.17
CA LYS A 35 18.64 -3.93 3.03
C LYS A 35 18.33 -2.88 1.95
N PRO A 36 19.37 -2.31 1.29
CA PRO A 36 19.15 -1.38 0.19
C PRO A 36 18.34 -2.06 -0.92
N SER A 37 17.45 -1.30 -1.54
CA SER A 37 16.66 -1.78 -2.66
C SER A 37 17.54 -1.84 -3.92
N PRO A 38 17.45 -2.92 -4.73
CA PRO A 38 18.14 -2.98 -6.02
C PRO A 38 17.37 -2.26 -7.13
N ILE A 39 16.17 -1.72 -6.87
CA ILE A 39 15.26 -1.19 -7.91
C ILE A 39 14.87 0.28 -7.71
N TYR A 40 15.26 0.91 -6.59
CA TYR A 40 15.05 2.33 -6.35
C TYR A 40 16.16 2.89 -5.47
N ASP A 41 16.49 4.16 -5.66
CA ASP A 41 17.59 4.83 -4.94
C ASP A 41 17.17 5.38 -3.57
N GLY A 42 15.88 5.69 -3.39
CA GLY A 42 15.37 6.32 -2.18
C GLY A 42 13.85 6.29 -2.05
N VAL A 43 13.33 7.04 -1.09
CA VAL A 43 11.90 7.09 -0.77
C VAL A 43 11.41 8.52 -0.81
N LEU A 44 10.35 8.77 -1.59
CA LEU A 44 9.59 10.00 -1.53
C LEU A 44 8.50 9.89 -0.45
N GLY A 45 8.72 10.55 0.69
CA GLY A 45 7.78 10.50 1.82
C GLY A 45 6.54 11.36 1.59
N LEU A 46 5.36 10.72 1.45
CA LEU A 46 4.04 11.36 1.36
C LEU A 46 3.20 11.20 2.64
N GLY A 47 3.79 10.61 3.68
CA GLY A 47 3.15 10.43 4.99
C GLY A 47 2.93 11.74 5.74
N ILE A 48 1.97 11.73 6.67
CA ILE A 48 1.78 12.82 7.63
C ILE A 48 2.77 12.63 8.79
N ARG A 49 3.61 13.63 9.09
CA ARG A 49 4.54 13.56 10.22
C ARG A 49 3.89 14.15 11.47
N MET A 50 3.98 13.43 12.60
CA MET A 50 3.51 13.92 13.89
C MET A 50 4.46 14.99 14.47
N PRO A 51 3.93 16.00 15.20
CA PRO A 51 4.72 17.10 15.77
C PRO A 51 5.80 16.67 16.78
N ASN A 52 5.73 15.44 17.30
CA ASN A 52 6.47 15.03 18.49
C ASN A 52 7.88 14.47 18.20
N ASN A 53 8.33 14.50 16.95
CA ASN A 53 9.66 14.01 16.57
C ASN A 53 10.63 15.19 16.37
N VAL A 54 11.87 14.98 16.83
CA VAL A 54 13.12 15.71 16.52
C VAL A 54 13.00 16.64 15.31
N GLN A 55 13.37 17.92 15.50
CA GLN A 55 13.48 19.02 14.54
C GLN A 55 12.53 18.90 13.32
N TYR A 56 11.47 19.70 13.30
CA TYR A 56 10.52 19.75 12.20
C TYR A 56 11.26 19.98 10.87
N MET A 57 11.17 19.00 9.97
CA MET A 57 11.62 19.10 8.59
C MET A 57 10.36 19.07 7.71
N PRO A 58 10.09 20.11 6.90
CA PRO A 58 8.92 20.16 6.04
C PRO A 58 8.84 18.93 5.14
N THR A 59 7.65 18.35 4.96
CA THR A 59 7.47 17.32 3.93
C THR A 59 7.50 17.97 2.54
N ILE A 60 7.73 17.19 1.48
CA ILE A 60 7.69 17.72 0.11
C ILE A 60 6.38 18.45 -0.17
N MET A 61 5.34 17.88 0.38
CA MET A 61 3.97 18.22 0.16
C MET A 61 3.63 19.50 0.97
N ASP A 62 4.28 19.73 2.12
CA ASP A 62 4.20 21.02 2.86
C ASP A 62 4.91 22.12 2.08
N THR A 63 6.05 21.78 1.48
CA THR A 63 6.86 22.70 0.68
C THR A 63 6.13 23.13 -0.59
N LEU A 64 5.48 22.20 -1.29
CA LEU A 64 4.66 22.48 -2.48
C LEU A 64 3.54 23.49 -2.17
N VAL A 65 2.87 23.36 -1.01
CA VAL A 65 1.83 24.31 -0.58
C VAL A 65 2.45 25.66 -0.20
N ALA A 66 3.53 25.65 0.60
CA ALA A 66 4.20 26.87 1.04
C ALA A 66 4.70 27.73 -0.13
N GLN A 67 5.16 27.08 -1.21
CA GLN A 67 5.61 27.72 -2.44
C GLN A 67 4.48 28.01 -3.44
N ARG A 68 3.22 27.69 -3.10
CA ARG A 68 2.03 27.83 -3.96
C ARG A 68 2.15 27.08 -5.30
N ALA A 69 2.95 26.02 -5.33
CA ALA A 69 3.09 25.14 -6.49
C ALA A 69 1.82 24.29 -6.70
N ILE A 70 1.08 24.04 -5.63
CA ILE A 70 -0.25 23.40 -5.65
C ILE A 70 -1.24 24.24 -4.85
N GLN A 71 -2.50 24.26 -5.28
CA GLN A 71 -3.56 25.05 -4.63
C GLN A 71 -4.13 24.36 -3.38
N GLN A 72 -4.16 23.03 -3.40
CA GLN A 72 -4.70 22.22 -2.31
C GLN A 72 -3.64 21.21 -1.85
N ASN A 73 -3.60 20.92 -0.55
CA ASN A 73 -2.62 20.01 0.04
C ASN A 73 -3.06 18.55 -0.12
N VAL A 74 -3.29 18.14 -1.36
CA VAL A 74 -3.90 16.85 -1.69
C VAL A 74 -3.11 16.14 -2.78
N PHE A 75 -3.15 14.82 -2.78
CA PHE A 75 -2.55 14.02 -3.86
C PHE A 75 -3.36 12.75 -4.14
N GLY A 76 -3.14 12.19 -5.32
CA GLY A 76 -3.75 10.97 -5.81
C GLY A 76 -2.72 9.96 -6.26
N LEU A 77 -3.00 8.67 -6.02
CA LEU A 77 -2.22 7.56 -6.53
C LEU A 77 -3.12 6.67 -7.40
N SER A 78 -2.71 6.52 -8.66
CA SER A 78 -3.28 5.55 -9.59
C SER A 78 -2.20 4.51 -9.92
N PHE A 79 -2.51 3.23 -9.76
CA PHE A 79 -1.63 2.15 -10.21
C PHE A 79 -2.40 1.17 -11.07
N GLU A 80 -1.71 0.58 -12.04
CA GLU A 80 -2.28 -0.45 -12.90
C GLU A 80 -1.74 -1.86 -12.59
N PRO A 81 -2.58 -2.90 -12.76
CA PRO A 81 -2.17 -4.29 -12.84
C PRO A 81 -1.01 -4.49 -13.80
N THR A 82 -0.16 -5.46 -13.49
CA THR A 82 0.93 -5.79 -14.43
C THR A 82 0.32 -6.44 -15.66
N THR A 83 0.54 -5.84 -16.83
CA THR A 83 0.05 -6.37 -18.10
C THR A 83 1.14 -7.17 -18.82
N PRO A 84 0.78 -8.14 -19.67
CA PRO A 84 1.74 -8.86 -20.52
C PRO A 84 2.69 -7.94 -21.31
N GLN A 85 2.23 -6.73 -21.65
CA GLN A 85 2.87 -5.83 -22.61
C GLN A 85 3.94 -4.87 -22.06
N GLY A 86 4.11 -4.68 -20.75
CA GLY A 86 5.06 -3.66 -20.30
C GLY A 86 5.10 -3.40 -18.79
N PRO A 87 5.92 -2.41 -18.36
CA PRO A 87 6.13 -2.11 -16.95
C PRO A 87 4.84 -1.62 -16.28
N VAL A 88 4.84 -1.68 -14.95
CA VAL A 88 3.80 -1.09 -14.11
C VAL A 88 3.63 0.38 -14.46
N ILE A 89 2.41 0.76 -14.86
CA ILE A 89 2.03 2.15 -15.04
C ILE A 89 1.42 2.62 -13.72
N GLY A 90 1.92 3.74 -13.23
CA GLY A 90 1.35 4.43 -12.09
C GLY A 90 1.51 5.92 -12.26
N GLU A 91 0.61 6.68 -11.64
CA GLU A 91 0.59 8.13 -11.67
C GLU A 91 0.43 8.65 -10.25
N LEU A 92 1.27 9.63 -9.90
CA LEU A 92 1.13 10.47 -8.71
C LEU A 92 0.72 11.86 -9.17
N THR A 93 -0.47 12.29 -8.73
CA THR A 93 -1.03 13.59 -9.09
C THR A 93 -1.11 14.46 -7.85
N PHE A 94 -0.71 15.72 -7.96
CA PHE A 94 -0.74 16.69 -6.87
C PHE A 94 -1.81 17.76 -7.09
N GLY A 95 -2.46 18.19 -6.02
CA GLY A 95 -3.30 19.39 -5.98
C GLY A 95 -4.76 19.22 -6.40
N VAL A 96 -5.17 18.04 -6.86
CA VAL A 96 -6.56 17.76 -7.28
C VAL A 96 -7.00 16.33 -6.91
N TYR A 97 -8.29 16.17 -6.60
CA TYR A 97 -9.01 14.89 -6.55
C TYR A 97 -10.49 15.15 -6.91
N ASP A 98 -11.20 14.14 -7.43
CA ASP A 98 -12.64 14.23 -7.77
C ASP A 98 -13.37 12.94 -7.39
N ILE A 99 -13.18 12.51 -6.14
CA ILE A 99 -13.71 11.24 -5.63
C ILE A 99 -14.26 11.39 -4.22
N LEU A 100 -15.09 10.42 -3.79
CA LEU A 100 -15.64 10.37 -2.43
C LEU A 100 -14.53 10.15 -1.40
N MET A 101 -14.59 10.92 -0.32
CA MET A 101 -13.59 10.95 0.76
C MET A 101 -14.18 10.43 2.07
N CYS A 102 -13.34 9.85 2.93
CA CYS A 102 -13.63 9.45 4.29
C CYS A 102 -12.61 10.03 5.28
N PRO A 103 -13.00 10.39 6.51
CA PRO A 103 -12.08 10.87 7.53
C PRO A 103 -10.95 9.86 7.80
N CYS A 104 -9.75 10.37 8.05
CA CYS A 104 -8.58 9.55 8.33
C CYS A 104 -7.67 10.20 9.39
N ARG A 105 -6.71 9.41 9.88
CA ARG A 105 -5.59 9.90 10.68
C ARG A 105 -4.33 9.16 10.28
N HIS A 106 -3.29 9.86 9.81
CA HIS A 106 -2.08 9.25 9.22
C HIS A 106 -2.38 8.27 8.08
N TRP A 107 -3.35 8.60 7.23
CA TRP A 107 -3.81 7.70 6.16
C TRP A 107 -4.42 6.39 6.68
N SER A 108 -4.85 6.39 7.94
CA SER A 108 -5.58 5.30 8.57
C SER A 108 -7.06 5.61 8.77
N PHE A 109 -7.90 4.60 8.64
CA PHE A 109 -9.37 4.69 8.65
C PHE A 109 -9.97 3.40 9.23
N GLU A 110 -11.21 3.48 9.69
CA GLU A 110 -11.96 2.32 10.16
C GLU A 110 -12.46 1.48 8.99
N GLN A 111 -12.34 0.16 9.13
CA GLN A 111 -12.81 -0.79 8.13
C GLN A 111 -13.06 -2.17 8.73
N PHE A 112 -13.81 -3.01 8.01
CA PHE A 112 -13.87 -4.45 8.26
C PHE A 112 -13.82 -5.23 6.95
N ILE A 113 -13.41 -6.51 7.02
CA ILE A 113 -13.20 -7.35 5.84
C ILE A 113 -14.09 -8.58 5.92
N GLN A 114 -14.77 -8.88 4.82
CA GLN A 114 -15.45 -10.17 4.62
C GLN A 114 -14.75 -10.98 3.53
N TYR A 115 -14.81 -12.31 3.67
CA TYR A 115 -14.42 -13.26 2.63
C TYR A 115 -15.65 -14.02 2.14
N GLY A 116 -16.13 -13.67 0.95
CA GLY A 116 -17.52 -13.91 0.56
C GLY A 116 -18.46 -13.26 1.56
N ASN A 117 -19.30 -14.06 2.21
CA ASN A 117 -20.26 -13.62 3.23
C ASN A 117 -19.77 -13.79 4.68
N GLN A 118 -18.55 -14.31 4.89
CA GLN A 118 -18.02 -14.55 6.23
C GLN A 118 -17.20 -13.35 6.70
N LEU A 119 -17.47 -12.85 7.91
CA LEU A 119 -16.60 -11.86 8.55
C LEU A 119 -15.19 -12.46 8.74
N LEU A 120 -14.19 -11.84 8.13
CA LEU A 120 -12.80 -12.27 8.16
C LEU A 120 -11.98 -11.45 9.15
N GLN A 121 -12.06 -10.12 9.04
CA GLN A 121 -11.41 -9.15 9.92
C GLN A 121 -12.52 -8.28 10.54
N PRO A 122 -12.68 -8.27 11.87
CA PRO A 122 -13.61 -7.37 12.55
C PRO A 122 -13.30 -5.89 12.31
N LEU A 123 -14.23 -5.00 12.70
CA LEU A 123 -14.02 -3.55 12.66
C LEU A 123 -12.72 -3.19 13.38
N SER A 124 -11.82 -2.54 12.65
CA SER A 124 -10.45 -2.26 13.08
C SER A 124 -9.85 -1.11 12.27
N ILE A 125 -8.65 -0.67 12.64
CA ILE A 125 -7.95 0.41 11.93
C ILE A 125 -7.09 -0.16 10.82
N GLY A 126 -7.37 0.23 9.58
CA GLY A 126 -6.52 -0.02 8.43
C GLY A 126 -5.71 1.22 8.04
N ALA A 127 -4.57 1.04 7.40
CA ALA A 127 -3.76 2.14 6.86
C ALA A 127 -3.43 1.92 5.37
N LEU A 128 -3.50 2.98 4.58
CA LEU A 128 -2.96 2.99 3.22
C LEU A 128 -1.44 3.21 3.27
N ASP A 129 -0.67 2.29 2.69
CA ASP A 129 0.78 2.38 2.65
C ASP A 129 1.31 1.92 1.27
N SER A 130 1.64 2.87 0.40
CA SER A 130 2.20 2.56 -0.92
C SER A 130 3.63 1.99 -0.85
N GLY A 131 4.29 2.10 0.31
CA GLY A 131 5.57 1.44 0.58
C GLY A 131 5.43 -0.04 0.96
N ALA A 132 4.22 -0.49 1.32
CA ALA A 132 3.92 -1.89 1.54
C ALA A 132 3.49 -2.55 0.22
N THR A 133 4.03 -3.73 -0.10
CA THR A 133 3.66 -4.42 -1.35
C THR A 133 2.30 -5.10 -1.27
N LEU A 134 2.05 -5.84 -0.19
CA LEU A 134 0.92 -6.75 -0.03
C LEU A 134 -0.22 -6.13 0.79
N ILE A 135 -1.34 -6.85 0.90
CA ILE A 135 -2.36 -6.55 1.89
C ILE A 135 -2.05 -7.37 3.15
N TYR A 136 -1.88 -6.70 4.28
CA TYR A 136 -1.62 -7.36 5.56
C TYR A 136 -2.83 -7.27 6.46
N ILE A 137 -3.28 -8.41 6.98
CA ILE A 137 -4.42 -8.51 7.92
C ILE A 137 -3.95 -9.09 9.25
N SER A 138 -4.83 -9.07 10.27
CA SER A 138 -4.50 -9.66 11.57
C SER A 138 -4.13 -11.14 11.42
N HIS A 139 -3.33 -11.64 12.36
CA HIS A 139 -2.94 -13.05 12.37
C HIS A 139 -4.15 -14.00 12.41
N GLN A 140 -5.16 -13.67 13.22
CA GLN A 140 -6.38 -14.45 13.34
C GLN A 140 -7.16 -14.48 12.03
N ALA A 141 -7.31 -13.32 11.36
CA ALA A 141 -7.96 -13.24 10.06
C ALA A 141 -7.20 -14.04 8.98
N PHE A 142 -5.86 -13.96 8.98
CA PHE A 142 -5.03 -14.73 8.05
C PHE A 142 -5.15 -16.24 8.23
N GLU A 143 -5.20 -16.72 9.48
CA GLU A 143 -5.42 -18.15 9.78
C GLU A 143 -6.78 -18.63 9.26
N VAL A 144 -7.84 -17.83 9.42
CA VAL A 144 -9.17 -18.14 8.88
C VAL A 144 -9.14 -18.18 7.35
N TYR A 145 -8.51 -17.19 6.72
CA TYR A 145 -8.34 -17.12 5.27
C TYR A 145 -7.60 -18.35 4.73
N SER A 146 -6.44 -18.69 5.29
CA SER A 146 -5.65 -19.86 4.89
C SER A 146 -6.42 -21.16 5.07
N ARG A 147 -7.11 -21.37 6.19
CA ARG A 147 -7.89 -22.60 6.43
C ARG A 147 -9.08 -22.74 5.48
N SER A 148 -9.65 -21.65 4.99
CA SER A 148 -10.71 -21.67 3.98
C SER A 148 -10.20 -22.19 2.62
N LEU A 149 -8.89 -22.13 2.38
CA LEU A 149 -8.21 -22.59 1.18
C LEU A 149 -7.48 -23.91 1.47
N GLN A 150 -8.22 -25.02 1.37
CA GLN A 150 -7.70 -26.35 1.68
C GLN A 150 -6.35 -26.63 0.99
N GLY A 151 -5.38 -27.10 1.76
CA GLY A 151 -4.02 -27.41 1.28
C GLY A 151 -3.12 -26.19 1.07
N SER A 152 -3.59 -24.97 1.36
CA SER A 152 -2.72 -23.79 1.37
C SER A 152 -1.68 -23.87 2.49
N ARG A 153 -0.52 -23.28 2.25
CA ARG A 153 0.60 -23.24 3.20
C ARG A 153 1.48 -22.04 2.93
N VAL A 154 2.10 -21.48 3.98
CA VAL A 154 3.14 -20.47 3.80
C VAL A 154 4.38 -21.15 3.19
N ALA A 155 4.80 -20.68 2.03
CA ALA A 155 5.96 -21.21 1.32
C ALA A 155 7.26 -20.55 1.79
N GLY A 156 8.41 -21.05 1.32
CA GLY A 156 9.74 -20.49 1.65
C GLY A 156 9.93 -19.03 1.19
N CYS A 157 9.07 -18.52 0.31
CA CYS A 157 9.00 -17.12 -0.08
C CYS A 157 8.13 -16.24 0.84
N GLU A 158 7.70 -16.77 2.00
CA GLU A 158 6.84 -16.09 3.00
C GLU A 158 5.43 -15.72 2.51
N LEU A 159 5.02 -16.18 1.32
CA LEU A 159 3.66 -16.01 0.81
C LEU A 159 2.84 -17.27 0.99
N LEU A 160 1.52 -17.12 1.08
CA LEU A 160 0.58 -18.25 1.10
C LEU A 160 0.50 -18.89 -0.29
N GLU A 161 1.06 -20.08 -0.46
CA GLU A 161 0.90 -20.91 -1.66
C GLU A 161 -0.53 -21.47 -1.68
N ILE A 162 -1.26 -21.23 -2.78
CA ILE A 162 -2.63 -21.71 -2.97
C ILE A 162 -2.62 -22.87 -3.98
N PRO A 163 -3.10 -24.07 -3.61
CA PRO A 163 -3.19 -25.20 -4.54
C PRO A 163 -4.17 -24.90 -5.68
N GLN A 164 -3.88 -25.46 -6.87
CA GLN A 164 -4.76 -25.34 -8.04
C GLN A 164 -6.22 -25.71 -7.75
N THR A 165 -6.42 -26.76 -6.93
CA THR A 165 -7.75 -27.26 -6.53
C THR A 165 -8.56 -26.28 -5.67
N SER A 166 -7.90 -25.28 -5.10
CA SER A 166 -8.49 -24.27 -4.21
C SER A 166 -8.72 -22.94 -4.91
N LEU A 167 -8.04 -22.67 -6.05
CA LEU A 167 -8.21 -21.43 -6.82
C LEU A 167 -9.66 -21.22 -7.28
N SER A 168 -10.31 -22.26 -7.79
CA SER A 168 -11.70 -22.17 -8.25
C SER A 168 -12.71 -21.98 -7.11
N LYS A 169 -12.30 -22.25 -5.87
CA LYS A 169 -13.12 -22.11 -4.66
C LYS A 169 -12.88 -20.77 -3.94
N MET A 170 -11.94 -19.97 -4.42
CA MET A 170 -11.67 -18.65 -3.86
C MET A 170 -12.90 -17.76 -4.00
N LYS A 171 -13.26 -17.08 -2.91
CA LYS A 171 -14.30 -16.05 -2.90
C LYS A 171 -13.65 -14.68 -3.01
N SER A 172 -14.41 -13.65 -3.38
CA SER A 172 -13.93 -12.27 -3.28
C SER A 172 -13.76 -11.87 -1.81
N LEU A 173 -12.83 -10.96 -1.56
CA LEU A 173 -12.79 -10.19 -0.33
C LEU A 173 -13.62 -8.92 -0.53
N TYR A 174 -14.33 -8.50 0.51
CA TYR A 174 -15.07 -7.24 0.52
C TYR A 174 -14.50 -6.38 1.63
N PHE A 175 -13.86 -5.27 1.24
CA PHE A 175 -13.36 -4.26 2.16
C PHE A 175 -14.45 -3.22 2.36
N HIS A 176 -15.00 -3.17 3.56
CA HIS A 176 -16.06 -2.22 3.91
C HIS A 176 -15.43 -1.02 4.59
N ILE A 177 -15.50 0.13 3.92
CA ILE A 177 -14.90 1.40 4.36
C ILE A 177 -16.03 2.43 4.32
N ASN A 178 -16.41 2.95 5.49
CA ASN A 178 -17.69 3.63 5.70
C ASN A 178 -18.87 2.79 5.15
N ASP A 179 -19.74 3.39 4.34
CA ASP A 179 -20.93 2.75 3.75
C ASP A 179 -20.66 2.12 2.38
N VAL A 180 -19.40 2.06 1.95
CA VAL A 180 -19.02 1.51 0.64
C VAL A 180 -18.31 0.16 0.81
N SER A 181 -18.76 -0.82 0.03
CA SER A 181 -18.11 -2.12 -0.09
C SER A 181 -17.25 -2.16 -1.36
N TYR A 182 -15.95 -2.35 -1.19
CA TYR A 182 -14.98 -2.48 -2.28
C TYR A 182 -14.67 -3.96 -2.51
N GLU A 183 -15.11 -4.50 -3.64
CA GLU A 183 -14.86 -5.90 -4.00
C GLU A 183 -13.43 -6.09 -4.52
N PHE A 184 -12.70 -6.99 -3.86
CA PHE A 184 -11.40 -7.46 -4.28
C PHE A 184 -11.50 -8.91 -4.71
N THR A 185 -11.57 -9.08 -6.03
CA THR A 185 -11.89 -10.35 -6.68
C THR A 185 -10.91 -11.46 -6.31
N ARG A 186 -11.30 -12.71 -6.55
CA ARG A 186 -10.38 -13.86 -6.38
C ARG A 186 -9.10 -13.70 -7.20
N GLU A 187 -9.16 -13.13 -8.40
CA GLU A 187 -7.99 -12.86 -9.24
C GLU A 187 -7.11 -11.76 -8.62
N ALA A 188 -7.71 -10.71 -8.06
CA ALA A 188 -6.96 -9.64 -7.39
C ALA A 188 -6.18 -10.12 -6.16
N GLN A 189 -6.63 -11.22 -5.54
CA GLN A 189 -5.94 -11.86 -4.42
C GLN A 189 -4.68 -12.64 -4.82
N LEU A 190 -4.38 -12.79 -6.10
CA LEU A 190 -3.24 -13.58 -6.58
C LEU A 190 -2.06 -12.69 -6.98
N TRP A 191 -0.87 -13.11 -6.56
CA TRP A 191 0.37 -12.55 -7.04
C TRP A 191 0.55 -12.93 -8.53
N PRO A 192 1.00 -12.01 -9.41
CA PRO A 192 1.22 -12.30 -10.81
C PRO A 192 2.24 -13.43 -11.01
N GLN A 193 1.81 -14.57 -11.56
CA GLN A 193 2.62 -15.80 -11.59
C GLN A 193 3.95 -15.59 -12.34
N ARG A 194 3.94 -14.81 -13.42
CA ARG A 194 5.15 -14.43 -14.17
C ARG A 194 6.19 -13.67 -13.32
N LEU A 195 5.75 -13.02 -12.25
CA LEU A 195 6.59 -12.26 -11.32
C LEU A 195 6.98 -13.07 -10.08
N ASN A 196 6.70 -14.37 -10.01
CA ASN A 196 7.07 -15.20 -8.86
C ASN A 196 8.57 -15.14 -8.54
N HIS A 197 9.41 -14.95 -9.54
CA HIS A 197 10.86 -14.79 -9.37
C HIS A 197 11.23 -13.58 -8.49
N LEU A 198 10.45 -12.49 -8.52
CA LEU A 198 10.69 -11.29 -7.71
C LEU A 198 10.50 -11.56 -6.21
N VAL A 199 9.63 -12.50 -5.86
CA VAL A 199 9.37 -12.92 -4.48
C VAL A 199 10.13 -14.20 -4.12
N ARG A 200 11.05 -14.67 -4.97
CA ARG A 200 11.76 -15.97 -4.80
C ARG A 200 10.79 -17.17 -4.71
N GLY A 201 9.60 -17.02 -5.28
CA GLY A 201 8.61 -18.08 -5.43
C GLY A 201 8.90 -18.97 -6.63
N ARG A 202 8.29 -20.16 -6.65
CA ARG A 202 8.39 -21.09 -7.78
C ARG A 202 7.50 -20.64 -8.93
N ALA A 203 8.00 -20.72 -10.16
CA ALA A 203 7.29 -20.21 -11.34
C ALA A 203 5.93 -20.86 -11.59
N ASP A 204 5.75 -22.14 -11.26
CA ASP A 204 4.54 -22.94 -11.50
C ASP A 204 3.48 -22.84 -10.40
N ARG A 205 3.65 -21.91 -9.44
CA ARG A 205 2.81 -21.81 -8.24
C ARG A 205 1.98 -20.55 -8.20
N HIS A 206 0.91 -20.60 -7.42
CA HIS A 206 0.01 -19.48 -7.17
C HIS A 206 0.21 -19.04 -5.73
N TYR A 207 0.40 -17.74 -5.53
CA TYR A 207 0.63 -17.15 -4.22
C TYR A 207 -0.41 -16.08 -3.95
N SER A 208 -0.87 -15.98 -2.70
CA SER A 208 -1.75 -14.91 -2.27
C SER A 208 -0.98 -13.60 -2.07
N VAL A 209 -1.61 -12.48 -2.41
CA VAL A 209 -1.16 -11.14 -1.97
C VAL A 209 -1.71 -10.75 -0.60
N ILE A 210 -2.50 -11.62 0.03
CA ILE A 210 -2.94 -11.47 1.42
C ILE A 210 -1.91 -12.13 2.32
N ASN A 211 -1.43 -11.40 3.32
CA ASN A 211 -0.45 -11.91 4.29
C ASN A 211 -0.79 -11.43 5.71
N THR A 212 -0.09 -11.94 6.71
CA THR A 212 -0.29 -11.55 8.11
C THR A 212 0.62 -10.39 8.52
N ILE A 213 0.07 -9.46 9.29
CA ILE A 213 0.82 -8.34 9.87
C ILE A 213 1.75 -8.77 11.03
N ALA A 214 1.58 -9.98 11.56
CA ALA A 214 2.34 -10.47 12.72
C ALA A 214 3.87 -10.41 12.54
N GLY A 215 4.35 -10.54 11.30
CA GLY A 215 5.77 -10.45 10.97
C GLY A 215 6.40 -9.05 11.06
N PHE A 216 5.61 -8.01 11.35
CA PHE A 216 6.11 -6.63 11.52
C PHE A 216 6.18 -6.18 12.98
N ALA A 217 5.67 -6.97 13.92
CA ALA A 217 5.67 -6.61 15.33
C ALA A 217 7.11 -6.44 15.83
N SER A 218 7.42 -5.24 16.35
CA SER A 218 8.70 -4.91 16.97
C SER A 218 8.44 -4.04 18.19
N PRO A 219 9.23 -4.18 19.28
CA PRO A 219 9.10 -3.32 20.46
C PRO A 219 9.08 -1.83 20.09
N GLY A 220 8.09 -1.10 20.60
CA GLY A 220 7.95 0.34 20.38
C GLY A 220 7.31 0.77 19.05
N VAL A 221 6.94 -0.16 18.18
CA VAL A 221 6.23 0.15 16.91
C VAL A 221 4.74 -0.17 17.08
N SER A 222 3.90 0.87 17.03
CA SER A 222 2.46 0.70 16.89
C SER A 222 2.14 0.45 15.42
N LEU A 223 1.44 -0.64 15.12
CA LEU A 223 1.00 -1.00 13.78
C LEU A 223 -0.52 -0.86 13.68
N PRO A 224 -1.07 -0.51 12.50
CA PRO A 224 -2.49 -0.70 12.25
C PRO A 224 -2.83 -2.20 12.30
N ASP A 225 -4.12 -2.53 12.40
CA ASP A 225 -4.58 -3.93 12.32
C ASP A 225 -4.51 -4.46 10.88
N VAL A 226 -4.63 -3.55 9.91
CA VAL A 226 -4.60 -3.84 8.47
C VAL A 226 -3.70 -2.85 7.73
N ILE A 227 -2.94 -3.33 6.74
CA ILE A 227 -2.21 -2.48 5.79
C ILE A 227 -2.74 -2.76 4.39
N PHE A 228 -3.21 -1.71 3.74
CA PHE A 228 -3.61 -1.70 2.33
C PHE A 228 -2.43 -1.27 1.48
N GLY A 229 -1.64 -2.24 1.04
CA GLY A 229 -0.45 -1.99 0.23
C GLY A 229 -0.73 -1.76 -1.25
N TYR A 230 0.36 -1.67 -2.00
CA TYR A 230 0.42 -1.50 -3.44
C TYR A 230 -0.52 -2.46 -4.20
N THR A 231 -0.64 -3.73 -3.82
CA THR A 231 -1.56 -4.67 -4.51
C THR A 231 -3.04 -4.28 -4.39
N PHE A 232 -3.45 -3.61 -3.32
CA PHE A 232 -4.80 -3.02 -3.20
C PHE A 232 -4.93 -1.79 -4.11
N MET A 233 -3.94 -0.89 -4.08
CA MET A 233 -3.95 0.36 -4.85
C MET A 233 -3.85 0.16 -6.37
N LYS A 234 -3.45 -1.03 -6.84
CA LYS A 234 -3.56 -1.44 -8.26
C LYS A 234 -5.00 -1.66 -8.72
N ARG A 235 -5.95 -1.78 -7.79
CA ARG A 235 -7.37 -2.03 -8.07
C ARG A 235 -8.22 -0.79 -7.87
N PHE A 236 -7.83 0.05 -6.94
CA PHE A 236 -8.56 1.24 -6.56
C PHE A 236 -7.65 2.45 -6.62
N TYR A 237 -8.15 3.51 -7.23
CA TYR A 237 -7.53 4.82 -7.11
C TYR A 237 -7.65 5.29 -5.67
N THR A 238 -6.60 5.91 -5.15
CA THR A 238 -6.57 6.42 -3.77
C THR A 238 -6.23 7.90 -3.76
N ALA A 239 -7.02 8.69 -3.04
CA ALA A 239 -6.76 10.12 -2.84
C ALA A 239 -6.49 10.41 -1.36
N TYR A 240 -5.72 11.46 -1.12
CA TYR A 240 -5.16 11.80 0.17
C TYR A 240 -5.30 13.31 0.35
N ASP A 241 -6.13 13.72 1.30
CA ASP A 241 -6.34 15.12 1.64
C ASP A 241 -5.71 15.43 2.99
N ARG A 242 -4.68 16.29 2.99
CA ARG A 242 -3.98 16.71 4.21
C ARG A 242 -4.57 17.96 4.85
N ASN A 243 -5.39 18.71 4.14
CA ASN A 243 -6.11 19.84 4.72
C ASN A 243 -7.18 19.33 5.69
N ASP A 244 -7.99 18.38 5.22
CA ASP A 244 -9.15 17.89 5.96
C ASP A 244 -8.90 16.52 6.62
N LEU A 245 -7.69 15.96 6.47
CA LEU A 245 -7.31 14.64 6.96
C LEU A 245 -8.29 13.57 6.48
N MET A 246 -8.46 13.45 5.16
CA MET A 246 -9.32 12.47 4.54
C MET A 246 -8.56 11.57 3.58
N VAL A 247 -9.04 10.34 3.38
CA VAL A 247 -8.63 9.48 2.27
C VAL A 247 -9.83 9.13 1.41
N GLY A 248 -9.64 8.98 0.12
CA GLY A 248 -10.70 8.60 -0.82
C GLY A 248 -10.33 7.35 -1.59
N PHE A 249 -11.35 6.63 -2.04
CA PHE A 249 -11.21 5.46 -2.89
C PHE A 249 -12.16 5.54 -4.07
N ALA A 250 -11.70 5.09 -5.24
CA ALA A 250 -12.56 4.95 -6.40
C ALA A 250 -12.26 3.67 -7.18
N TYR A 251 -13.32 3.13 -7.79
CA TYR A 251 -13.21 2.10 -8.80
C TYR A 251 -12.41 2.62 -10.00
N THR A 252 -11.65 1.72 -10.61
CA THR A 252 -10.86 2.00 -11.80
C THR A 252 -11.23 0.98 -12.89
N PRO A 253 -10.88 1.23 -14.16
CA PRO A 253 -10.98 0.21 -15.21
C PRO A 253 -10.22 -1.09 -14.84
N SER A 254 -9.24 -0.98 -13.94
CA SER A 254 -8.39 -2.07 -13.46
C SER A 254 -8.95 -2.85 -12.27
N THR A 255 -10.05 -2.42 -11.64
CA THR A 255 -10.58 -3.07 -10.42
C THR A 255 -10.85 -4.56 -10.66
N TYR A 256 -11.46 -4.89 -11.80
CA TYR A 256 -11.85 -6.26 -12.15
C TYR A 256 -10.92 -6.92 -13.19
N ALA A 257 -9.76 -6.31 -13.46
CA ALA A 257 -8.83 -6.86 -14.45
C ALA A 257 -8.18 -8.17 -13.98
N ASN A 258 -7.95 -9.10 -14.90
CA ASN A 258 -7.24 -10.32 -14.61
C ASN A 258 -5.77 -10.04 -14.25
N VAL A 259 -5.20 -10.90 -13.40
CA VAL A 259 -3.76 -10.94 -13.14
C VAL A 259 -3.14 -11.99 -14.06
N TYR A 260 -2.00 -11.66 -14.68
CA TYR A 260 -1.25 -12.53 -15.60
C TYR A 260 0.08 -12.98 -15.00
#